data_AF-A0A4Q6GI65-F1
#
_entry.id   AF-A0A4Q6GI65-F1
#
_cell.length_a   1.000
_cell.length_b   1.000
_cell.length_c   1.000
_cell.angle_alpha   90.00
_cell.angle_beta   90.00
_cell.angle_gamma   90.00
#
_symmetry.space_group_name_H-M   'P 1'
#
loop_
_entity.id
_entity.type
_entity.pdbx_description
1 polymer ?
#
loop_
_entity_poly.entity_id
_entity_poly.type
_entity_poly.pdbx_seq_one_letter_code
_entity_poly.pdbx_strand_id
1 'polypeptide(L)'
;MRPPSPHAFKPILATALLFLTGIALADDSRAAAVTAAKPPVPLLWKVSDADNSVYLLGSFHLLKPTDYPLSRDVDSALADAESLVFEMPPEEMSSPALGMQMGQAALRGDGTQLNSELPASTIALLDGWLAANA
;
A
#
# COMPACT_ATOMS: atom_id res chain seq x y z
N MET A 1 0.98 58.99 -51.03
CA MET A 1 -0.39 58.82 -51.53
C MET A 1 -1.27 58.43 -50.34
N ARG A 2 -2.44 59.05 -50.22
CA ARG A 2 -3.46 59.01 -49.15
C ARG A 2 -3.92 57.60 -48.69
N PRO A 3 -4.65 57.49 -47.56
CA PRO A 3 -4.53 56.44 -46.57
C PRO A 3 -5.90 55.68 -46.43
N PRO A 4 -6.43 55.30 -45.26
CA PRO A 4 -6.82 53.93 -44.95
C PRO A 4 -8.34 53.75 -44.75
N SER A 5 -8.71 52.56 -44.25
CA SER A 5 -9.87 52.33 -43.36
C SER A 5 -11.23 52.13 -44.08
N PRO A 6 -12.34 51.90 -43.35
CA PRO A 6 -12.63 50.74 -42.50
C PRO A 6 -14.11 50.31 -42.67
N HIS A 7 -14.51 49.16 -42.13
CA HIS A 7 -15.89 49.02 -41.61
C HIS A 7 -15.76 48.30 -40.26
N ALA A 8 -15.68 49.03 -39.14
CA ALA A 8 -16.77 49.69 -38.40
C ALA A 8 -17.72 48.64 -37.77
N PHE A 9 -17.51 48.30 -36.49
CA PHE A 9 -18.21 48.84 -35.32
C PHE A 9 -19.66 48.31 -35.19
N LYS A 10 -19.87 47.30 -34.34
CA LYS A 10 -20.50 47.41 -33.00
C LYS A 10 -22.01 47.01 -33.05
N PRO A 11 -22.77 47.01 -31.95
CA PRO A 11 -22.70 46.18 -30.74
C PRO A 11 -24.11 45.63 -30.39
N ILE A 12 -24.30 44.41 -29.88
CA ILE A 12 -25.57 44.14 -29.16
C ILE A 12 -25.32 43.27 -27.92
N LEU A 13 -25.51 43.92 -26.77
CA LEU A 13 -25.73 43.34 -25.46
C LEU A 13 -27.23 43.04 -25.34
N ALA A 14 -27.62 41.79 -25.05
CA ALA A 14 -28.97 41.45 -24.59
C ALA A 14 -28.98 40.16 -23.75
N THR A 15 -28.71 40.36 -22.46
CA THR A 15 -29.38 39.84 -21.25
C THR A 15 -30.39 38.69 -21.38
N ALA A 16 -30.14 37.63 -20.57
CA ALA A 16 -31.09 36.80 -19.78
C ALA A 16 -32.16 35.97 -20.53
N LEU A 17 -32.70 34.85 -20.03
CA LEU A 17 -32.45 33.87 -18.97
C LEU A 17 -33.65 32.89 -19.08
N LEU A 18 -33.41 31.60 -18.81
CA LEU A 18 -34.33 30.60 -18.21
C LEU A 18 -35.16 29.61 -19.09
N PHE A 19 -34.88 28.32 -18.81
CA PHE A 19 -35.71 27.09 -18.77
C PHE A 19 -36.28 26.52 -20.09
N LEU A 20 -36.37 25.19 -20.35
CA LEU A 20 -36.29 23.92 -19.61
C LEU A 20 -36.18 22.83 -20.72
N THR A 21 -35.37 21.76 -20.67
CA THR A 21 -35.80 20.40 -20.29
C THR A 21 -34.75 19.34 -20.70
N GLY A 22 -34.57 18.34 -19.82
CA GLY A 22 -34.18 16.92 -20.07
C GLY A 22 -32.81 16.64 -20.72
N ILE A 23 -31.94 15.78 -20.18
CA ILE A 23 -32.14 14.51 -19.49
C ILE A 23 -31.04 14.36 -18.45
N ALA A 24 -31.41 14.16 -17.19
CA ALA A 24 -30.52 13.66 -16.18
C ALA A 24 -30.26 12.17 -16.49
N LEU A 25 -29.07 11.87 -17.00
CA LEU A 25 -28.47 10.56 -16.73
C LEU A 25 -28.03 10.64 -15.28
N ALA A 26 -28.84 10.06 -14.39
CA ALA A 26 -28.42 9.80 -13.03
C ALA A 26 -27.21 8.85 -13.12
N ASP A 27 -26.02 9.41 -12.95
CA ASP A 27 -24.83 8.63 -12.65
C ASP A 27 -25.02 8.11 -11.23
N ASP A 28 -25.70 6.96 -11.10
CA ASP A 28 -25.90 6.25 -9.83
C ASP A 28 -24.62 5.49 -9.45
N SER A 29 -23.50 6.17 -9.61
CA SER A 29 -22.21 5.77 -9.08
C SER A 29 -22.07 6.25 -7.64
N ARG A 30 -23.08 5.97 -6.81
CA ARG A 30 -22.85 5.97 -5.36
C ARG A 30 -22.11 4.68 -5.02
N ALA A 31 -20.83 4.65 -5.39
CA ALA A 31 -19.87 3.77 -4.74
C ALA A 31 -20.04 4.02 -3.25
N ALA A 32 -20.58 3.03 -2.53
CA ALA A 32 -20.60 3.07 -1.10
C ALA A 32 -19.16 3.33 -0.66
N ALA A 33 -18.92 4.50 -0.06
CA ALA A 33 -17.63 4.81 0.52
C ALA A 33 -17.43 3.80 1.65
N VAL A 34 -16.78 2.68 1.33
CA VAL A 34 -16.21 1.78 2.32
C VAL A 34 -15.21 2.65 3.06
N THR A 35 -15.56 3.04 4.29
CA THR A 35 -14.61 3.70 5.17
C THR A 35 -13.45 2.72 5.32
N ALA A 36 -12.34 3.01 4.64
CA ALA A 36 -11.14 2.20 4.75
C ALA A 36 -10.81 2.09 6.25
N ALA A 37 -10.66 0.85 6.72
CA ALA A 37 -10.24 0.63 8.09
C ALA A 37 -8.93 1.39 8.34
N LYS A 38 -8.77 1.94 9.55
CA LYS A 38 -7.51 2.60 9.91
C LYS A 38 -6.37 1.60 9.69
N PRO A 39 -5.29 1.97 8.98
CA PRO A 39 -4.16 1.09 8.80
C PRO A 39 -3.62 0.61 10.15
N PRO A 40 -3.16 -0.64 10.25
CA PRO A 40 -2.53 -1.13 11.47
C PRO A 40 -1.28 -0.32 11.79
N VAL A 41 -0.87 -0.34 13.06
CA VAL A 41 0.42 0.26 13.47
C VAL A 41 1.53 -0.50 12.74
N PRO A 42 2.38 0.18 11.96
CA PRO A 42 3.42 -0.48 11.19
C PRO A 42 4.51 -1.02 12.11
N LEU A 43 5.17 -2.11 11.70
CA LEU A 43 6.42 -2.59 12.31
C LEU A 43 7.61 -1.70 11.88
N LEU A 44 7.45 -0.39 12.07
CA LEU A 44 8.42 0.63 11.72
C LEU A 44 9.07 1.13 13.01
N TRP A 45 10.39 1.03 13.04
CA TRP A 45 11.22 1.55 14.12
C TRP A 45 12.05 2.70 13.59
N LYS A 46 12.22 3.74 14.41
CA LYS A 46 13.19 4.81 14.16
C LYS A 46 14.23 4.78 15.27
N VAL A 47 15.49 4.74 14.89
CA VAL A 47 16.63 4.97 15.79
C VAL A 47 17.28 6.27 15.34
N SER A 48 17.46 7.22 16.25
CA SER A 48 18.03 8.53 15.91
C SER A 48 18.91 9.07 17.03
N ASP A 49 19.88 9.88 16.65
CA ASP A 49 20.70 10.68 17.56
C ASP A 49 20.62 12.17 17.22
N ALA A 50 21.69 12.94 17.44
CA ALA A 50 21.71 14.39 17.26
C ALA A 50 21.51 14.82 15.79
N ASP A 51 22.02 14.03 14.85
CA ASP A 51 22.12 14.42 13.44
C ASP A 51 21.82 13.30 12.45
N ASN A 52 21.56 12.07 12.92
CA ASN A 52 21.25 10.94 12.04
C ASN A 52 19.98 10.19 12.47
N SER A 53 19.34 9.55 11.51
CA SER A 53 18.17 8.70 11.71
C SER A 53 18.27 7.45 10.83
N VAL A 54 17.96 6.30 11.42
CA VAL A 54 17.79 5.03 10.71
C VAL A 54 16.38 4.53 10.94
N TYR A 55 15.68 4.24 9.85
CA TYR A 55 14.37 3.60 9.87
C TYR A 55 14.53 2.12 9.57
N LEU A 56 13.96 1.27 10.44
CA LEU A 56 13.88 -0.17 10.23
C LEU A 56 12.41 -0.57 10.07
N LEU A 57 12.01 -0.86 8.85
CA LEU A 57 10.72 -1.44 8.52
C LEU A 57 10.86 -2.96 8.45
N GLY A 58 10.12 -3.70 9.29
CA GLY A 58 10.26 -5.15 9.43
C GLY A 58 10.12 -5.93 8.12
N SER A 59 10.94 -6.97 7.93
CA SER A 59 11.16 -7.66 6.66
C SER A 59 10.18 -8.79 6.31
N PHE A 60 9.35 -9.27 7.25
CA PHE A 60 8.40 -10.34 6.96
C PHE A 60 7.12 -9.80 6.30
N HIS A 61 7.04 -9.90 4.98
CA HIS A 61 5.93 -9.38 4.19
C HIS A 61 5.01 -10.52 3.73
N LEU A 62 3.99 -10.81 4.53
CA LEU A 62 2.79 -11.57 4.11
C LEU A 62 1.55 -10.68 4.28
N LEU A 63 1.67 -9.43 3.85
CA LEU A 63 0.55 -8.51 3.81
C LEU A 63 -0.46 -8.98 2.77
N LYS A 64 -1.73 -9.03 3.16
CA LYS A 64 -2.85 -9.25 2.26
C LYS A 64 -3.12 -7.96 1.47
N PRO A 65 -3.75 -8.05 0.29
CA PRO A 65 -4.19 -6.85 -0.44
C PRO A 65 -5.04 -5.89 0.41
N THR A 66 -5.81 -6.43 1.36
CA THR A 66 -6.66 -5.66 2.29
C THR A 66 -5.88 -4.88 3.36
N ASP A 67 -4.59 -5.14 3.51
CA ASP A 67 -3.75 -4.44 4.50
C ASP A 67 -3.25 -3.08 3.96
N TYR A 68 -3.61 -2.75 2.71
CA TYR A 68 -3.39 -1.44 2.10
C TYR A 68 -4.60 -0.51 2.26
N PRO A 69 -4.39 0.83 2.30
CA PRO A 69 -3.08 1.50 2.27
C PRO A 69 -2.30 1.31 3.58
N LEU A 70 -0.97 1.36 3.50
CA LEU A 70 -0.12 1.34 4.71
C LEU A 70 -0.34 2.60 5.54
N SER A 71 0.15 2.59 6.79
CA SER A 71 0.19 3.81 7.60
C SER A 71 1.01 4.88 6.88
N ARG A 72 0.55 6.14 6.94
CA ARG A 72 1.26 7.30 6.40
C ARG A 72 2.65 7.49 7.03
N ASP A 73 2.90 6.88 8.19
CA ASP A 73 4.22 6.87 8.84
C ASP A 73 5.27 6.16 7.97
N VAL A 74 4.86 5.12 7.23
CA VAL A 74 5.74 4.39 6.30
C VAL A 74 6.11 5.29 5.13
N ASP A 75 5.12 5.93 4.50
CA ASP A 75 5.36 6.88 3.41
C ASP A 75 6.26 8.04 3.86
N SER A 76 6.08 8.51 5.09
CA SER A 76 6.87 9.60 5.66
C SER A 76 8.33 9.18 5.90
N ALA A 77 8.57 7.97 6.42
CA ALA A 77 9.91 7.45 6.60
C ALA A 77 10.63 7.22 5.26
N LEU A 78 9.92 6.70 4.26
CA LEU A 78 10.47 6.53 2.91
C LEU A 78 10.79 7.86 2.23
N ALA A 79 9.99 8.90 2.47
CA ALA A 79 10.23 10.23 1.93
C ALA A 79 11.39 10.97 2.64
N ASP A 80 11.63 10.68 3.92
CA ASP A 80 12.72 11.24 4.72
C ASP A 80 14.07 10.58 4.41
N ALA A 81 14.08 9.30 4.06
CA ALA A 81 15.30 8.53 3.83
C ALA A 81 16.04 8.93 2.54
N GLU A 82 17.33 9.24 2.64
CA GLU A 82 18.18 9.53 1.47
C GLU A 82 18.64 8.28 0.73
N SER A 83 18.61 7.12 1.39
CA SER A 83 18.98 5.83 0.81
C SER A 83 18.08 4.72 1.33
N LEU A 84 17.83 3.74 0.47
CA LEU A 84 17.01 2.57 0.78
C LEU A 84 17.86 1.32 0.61
N VAL A 85 17.92 0.51 1.67
CA VAL A 85 18.63 -0.77 1.70
C VAL A 85 17.63 -1.86 2.01
N PHE A 86 17.63 -2.91 1.19
CA PHE A 86 16.80 -4.09 1.38
C PHE A 86 17.63 -5.22 1.98
N GLU A 87 17.01 -6.07 2.79
CA GLU A 87 17.65 -7.29 3.32
C GLU A 87 18.08 -8.25 2.21
N MET A 88 17.31 -8.29 1.12
CA MET A 88 17.63 -9.03 -0.10
C MET A 88 17.30 -8.16 -1.32
N PRO A 89 18.03 -8.32 -2.44
CA PRO A 89 17.69 -7.66 -3.69
C PRO A 89 16.27 -8.02 -4.13
N PRO A 90 15.42 -7.06 -4.55
CA PRO A 90 14.05 -7.34 -4.99
C PRO A 90 13.95 -8.40 -6.10
N GLU A 91 14.94 -8.46 -6.98
CA GLU A 91 15.04 -9.46 -8.06
C GLU A 91 15.17 -10.90 -7.54
N GLU A 92 15.82 -11.09 -6.39
CA GLU A 92 15.99 -12.42 -5.80
C GLU A 92 14.73 -12.93 -5.09
N MET A 93 13.80 -12.04 -4.70
CA MET A 93 12.56 -12.43 -4.02
C MET A 93 11.67 -13.38 -4.83
N SER A 94 11.78 -13.36 -6.16
CA SER A 94 11.05 -14.25 -7.07
C SER A 94 11.85 -15.48 -7.52
N SER A 95 13.07 -15.67 -6.99
CA SER A 95 13.96 -16.75 -7.40
C SER A 95 13.45 -18.12 -6.94
N PRO A 96 13.20 -19.07 -7.87
CA PRO A 96 12.86 -20.44 -7.49
C PRO A 96 13.98 -21.12 -6.71
N ALA A 97 15.24 -20.80 -7.00
CA ALA A 97 16.40 -21.34 -6.30
C ALA A 97 16.43 -20.87 -4.84
N LEU A 98 16.14 -19.59 -4.59
CA LEU A 98 16.03 -19.07 -3.23
C LEU A 98 14.89 -19.75 -2.47
N GLY A 99 13.72 -19.92 -3.09
CA GLY A 99 12.60 -20.65 -2.48
C GLY A 99 12.96 -22.09 -2.08
N MET A 100 13.69 -22.81 -2.94
CA MET A 100 14.19 -24.15 -2.63
C MET A 100 15.20 -24.15 -1.49
N GLN A 101 16.14 -23.19 -1.47
CA GLN A 101 17.14 -23.06 -0.41
C GLN A 101 16.50 -22.72 0.94
N MET A 102 15.55 -21.78 0.96
CA MET A 102 14.77 -21.45 2.16
C MET A 102 13.97 -22.65 2.66
N GLY A 103 13.33 -23.40 1.76
CA GLY A 103 12.61 -24.62 2.11
C GLY A 103 13.52 -25.69 2.73
N GLN A 104 14.73 -25.89 2.18
CA GLN A 104 15.72 -26.80 2.77
C GLN A 104 16.21 -26.30 4.13
N ALA A 105 16.46 -25.01 4.28
CA ALA A 105 16.91 -24.40 5.54
C ALA A 105 15.83 -24.42 6.63
N ALA A 106 14.54 -24.43 6.26
CA ALA A 106 13.42 -24.52 7.18
C ALA A 106 13.23 -25.93 7.78
N LEU A 107 13.88 -26.96 7.22
CA LEU A 107 13.82 -28.31 7.74
C LEU A 107 14.80 -28.51 8.89
N ARG A 108 14.35 -29.20 9.95
CA ARG A 108 15.22 -29.60 11.06
C ARG A 108 16.19 -30.68 10.60
N GLY A 109 17.49 -30.47 10.83
CA GLY A 109 18.55 -31.40 10.43
C GLY A 109 18.85 -32.51 11.46
N ASP A 110 18.30 -32.41 12.67
CA ASP A 110 18.54 -33.33 13.80
C ASP A 110 17.55 -34.50 13.86
N GLY A 111 16.61 -34.59 12.90
CA GLY A 111 15.57 -35.60 12.84
C GLY A 111 14.44 -35.43 13.86
N THR A 112 14.47 -34.37 14.67
CA THR A 112 13.38 -34.06 15.61
C THR A 112 12.25 -33.32 14.91
N GLN A 113 11.05 -33.41 15.49
CA GLN A 113 9.88 -32.69 15.00
C GLN A 113 9.65 -31.44 15.85
N LEU A 114 9.09 -30.37 15.28
CA LEU A 114 8.77 -29.15 16.03
C LEU A 114 7.93 -29.44 17.28
N ASN A 115 6.92 -30.31 17.16
CA ASN A 115 6.05 -30.71 18.27
C ASN A 115 6.78 -31.42 19.41
N SER A 116 8.02 -31.90 19.21
CA SER A 116 8.81 -32.49 20.30
C SER A 116 9.44 -31.46 21.24
N GLU A 117 9.47 -30.17 20.84
CA GLU A 117 10.06 -29.08 21.63
C GLU A 117 9.02 -28.07 22.15
N LEU A 118 7.77 -28.20 21.73
CA LEU A 118 6.69 -27.31 22.15
C LEU A 118 5.94 -27.89 23.36
N PRO A 119 5.54 -27.05 24.33
CA PRO A 119 4.60 -27.48 25.36
C PRO A 119 3.29 -28.00 24.75
N ALA A 120 2.69 -29.02 25.37
CA ALA A 120 1.45 -29.64 24.86
C ALA A 120 0.31 -28.63 24.64
N SER A 121 0.20 -27.61 25.50
CA SER A 121 -0.76 -26.52 25.34
C SER A 121 -0.53 -25.71 24.06
N THR A 122 0.72 -25.48 23.68
CA THR A 122 1.09 -24.73 22.48
C THR A 122 0.80 -25.54 21.23
N ILE A 123 1.07 -26.85 21.26
CA ILE A 123 0.73 -27.76 20.15
C ILE A 123 -0.78 -27.73 19.89
N ALA A 124 -1.60 -27.84 20.94
CA ALA A 124 -3.05 -27.81 20.79
C ALA A 124 -3.57 -26.50 20.17
N LEU A 125 -2.94 -25.36 20.50
CA LEU A 125 -3.26 -24.07 19.88
C LEU A 125 -2.86 -24.02 18.41
N LEU A 126 -1.67 -24.52 18.07
CA LEU A 126 -1.19 -24.58 16.70
C LEU A 126 -2.08 -25.47 15.83
N ASP A 127 -2.40 -26.68 16.31
CA ASP A 127 -3.27 -27.62 15.59
C ASP A 127 -4.67 -27.03 15.33
N GLY A 128 -5.24 -26.36 16.34
CA GLY A 128 -6.52 -25.68 16.19
C GLY A 128 -6.48 -24.54 15.17
N TRP A 129 -5.40 -23.75 15.15
CA TRP A 129 -5.22 -22.69 14.16
C TRP A 129 -5.07 -23.26 12.75
N LEU A 130 -4.24 -24.30 12.57
CA LEU A 130 -4.03 -24.95 11.27
C LEU A 130 -5.33 -25.53 10.73
N ALA A 131 -6.13 -26.22 11.56
CA ALA A 131 -7.43 -26.75 11.12
C ALA A 131 -8.42 -25.67 10.66
N ALA A 132 -8.29 -24.44 11.16
CA ALA A 132 -9.15 -23.31 10.80
C ALA A 132 -8.64 -22.48 9.61
N ASN A 133 -7.37 -22.63 9.19
CA ASN A 133 -6.71 -21.74 8.22
C ASN A 133 -5.90 -22.46 7.13
N ALA A 134 -5.85 -23.80 7.12
CA ALA A 134 -5.17 -24.60 6.09
C ALA A 134 -5.96 -24.69 4.77
#